data_AF-A0A3B0TUB8-F1
#
_entry.id   AF-A0A3B0TUB8-F1
#
_cell.length_a   1.000
_cell.length_b   1.000
_cell.length_c   1.000
_cell.angle_alpha   90.00
_cell.angle_beta   90.00
_cell.angle_gamma   90.00
#
_symmetry.space_group_name_H-M   'P 1'
#
loop_
_entity.id
_entity.type
_entity.pdbx_description
1 polymer ?
#
loop_
_entity_poly.entity_id
_entity_poly.type
_entity_poly.pdbx_seq_one_letter_code
_entity_poly.pdbx_strand_id
1 'polypeptide(L)'
;MKDKIIEFKTNFKATTVAQCLLFIELEYYSTILVKHIDLVERRLLKGETIPHSEKIFSLVEPRTKWINKGKAGVIAELGEKHLIVTDQHHFWYTTN
;
A
#
# COMPACT_ATOMS: atom_id res chain seq x y z
N MET A 1 20.88 5.00 9.92
CA MET A 1 19.42 5.35 9.94
C MET A 1 18.61 4.27 10.64
N LYS A 2 18.82 2.99 10.31
CA LYS A 2 18.22 1.85 11.02
C LYS A 2 18.50 1.87 12.53
N ASP A 3 19.71 2.25 12.93
CA ASP A 3 20.11 2.27 14.35
C ASP A 3 19.31 3.27 15.19
N LYS A 4 19.03 4.45 14.62
CA LYS A 4 18.20 5.48 15.27
C LYS A 4 16.73 5.06 15.39
N ILE A 5 16.22 4.29 14.41
CA ILE A 5 14.86 3.75 14.47
C ILE A 5 14.76 2.67 15.54
N ILE A 6 15.77 1.79 15.64
CA ILE A 6 15.83 0.75 16.66
C ILE A 6 15.89 1.38 18.06
N GLU A 7 16.77 2.36 18.24
CA GLU A 7 16.89 3.12 19.48
C GLU A 7 15.57 3.79 19.88
N PHE A 8 14.88 4.41 18.92
CA PHE A 8 13.57 5.01 19.15
C PHE A 8 12.53 3.96 19.56
N LYS A 9 12.46 2.81 18.87
CA LYS A 9 11.54 1.72 19.22
C LYS A 9 11.78 1.18 20.62
N THR A 10 13.04 1.06 21.04
CA THR A 10 13.39 0.55 22.38
C THR A 10 13.09 1.56 23.49
N ASN A 11 13.18 2.86 23.18
CA ASN A 11 13.02 3.92 24.18
C ASN A 11 11.58 4.45 24.26
N PHE A 12 10.77 4.26 23.20
CA PHE A 12 9.39 4.74 23.17
C PHE A 12 8.46 3.83 23.98
N LYS A 13 7.93 4.35 25.09
CA LYS A 13 6.86 3.71 25.86
C LYS A 13 5.54 4.41 25.58
N ALA A 14 4.69 3.75 24.78
CA ALA A 14 3.33 4.20 24.58
C ALA A 14 2.56 4.14 25.90
N THR A 15 2.00 5.28 26.32
CA THR A 15 1.27 5.42 27.60
C THR A 15 -0.24 5.40 27.37
N THR A 16 -0.70 5.69 26.14
CA THR A 16 -2.12 5.77 25.77
C THR A 16 -2.42 4.86 24.58
N VAL A 17 -3.66 4.33 24.48
CA VAL A 17 -4.12 3.50 23.35
C VAL A 17 -3.90 4.18 22.00
N ALA A 18 -4.17 5.48 21.89
CA ALA A 18 -3.93 6.25 20.66
C ALA A 18 -2.45 6.24 20.23
N GLN A 19 -1.52 6.31 21.19
CA GLN A 19 -0.09 6.22 20.90
C GLN A 19 0.31 4.82 20.45
N CYS A 20 -0.31 3.78 21.01
CA CYS A 20 -0.11 2.41 20.55
C CYS A 20 -0.57 2.23 19.10
N LEU A 21 -1.75 2.75 18.75
CA LEU A 21 -2.29 2.69 17.38
C LEU A 21 -1.37 3.41 16.38
N LEU A 22 -0.93 4.62 16.72
CA LEU A 22 0.00 5.38 15.88
C LEU A 22 1.34 4.65 15.72
N PHE A 23 1.82 4.00 16.78
CA PHE A 23 3.06 3.23 16.71
C PHE A 23 2.94 2.01 15.80
N ILE A 24 1.81 1.29 15.83
CA ILE A 24 1.52 0.19 14.91
C ILE A 24 1.51 0.68 13.46
N GLU A 25 0.88 1.81 13.20
CA GLU A 25 0.84 2.40 11.86
C GLU A 25 2.23 2.83 11.37
N LEU A 26 3.03 3.43 12.27
CA LEU A 26 4.41 3.81 11.97
C LEU A 26 5.29 2.59 11.66
N GLU A 27 5.11 1.48 12.39
CA GLU A 27 5.81 0.23 12.13
C GLU A 27 5.43 -0.37 10.77
N TYR A 28 4.15 -0.30 10.41
CA TYR A 28 3.67 -0.67 9.08
C TYR A 28 4.39 0.14 7.99
N TYR A 29 4.36 1.47 8.06
CA TYR A 29 5.01 2.34 7.06
C TYR A 29 6.52 2.12 6.99
N SER A 30 7.18 1.92 8.15
CA SER A 30 8.62 1.61 8.18
C SER A 30 8.94 0.33 7.42
N THR A 31 8.12 -0.72 7.58
CA THR A 31 8.31 -2.00 6.89
C THR A 31 8.11 -1.86 5.39
N ILE A 32 7.05 -1.15 4.99
CA ILE A 32 6.73 -0.92 3.59
C ILE A 32 7.79 -0.04 2.91
N LEU A 33 8.35 0.97 3.59
CA LEU A 33 9.44 1.79 3.07
C LEU A 33 10.69 0.96 2.76
N VAL A 34 11.08 0.06 3.67
CA VAL A 34 12.22 -0.86 3.44
C VAL A 34 11.98 -1.72 2.19
N LYS A 35 10.76 -2.25 2.03
CA LYS A 35 10.38 -3.01 0.84
C LYS A 35 10.45 -2.16 -0.43
N HIS A 36 9.99 -0.91 -0.42
CA HIS A 36 10.07 -0.04 -1.60
C HIS A 36 11.51 0.29 -1.99
N ILE A 37 12.39 0.52 -1.01
CA ILE A 37 13.82 0.73 -1.28
C ILE A 37 14.40 -0.50 -1.98
N ASP A 38 14.13 -1.71 -1.50
CA ASP A 38 14.56 -2.96 -2.14
C ASP A 38 14.04 -3.08 -3.59
N LEU A 39 12.75 -2.83 -3.81
CA LEU A 39 12.15 -2.90 -5.14
C LEU A 39 12.76 -1.88 -6.12
N VAL A 40 13.05 -0.66 -5.64
CA VAL A 40 13.68 0.40 -6.44
C VAL A 40 15.12 0.04 -6.76
N GLU A 41 15.90 -0.43 -5.79
CA GLU A 41 17.28 -0.86 -6.00
C GLU A 41 17.35 -2.00 -7.02
N ARG A 42 16.52 -3.04 -6.86
CA ARG A 42 16.43 -4.17 -7.79
C ARG A 42 16.04 -3.72 -9.20
N ARG A 43 15.05 -2.83 -9.32
CA ARG A 43 14.55 -2.39 -10.63
C ARG A 43 15.48 -1.42 -11.35
N LEU A 44 16.04 -0.44 -10.64
CA LEU A 44 16.80 0.67 -11.22
C LEU A 44 18.29 0.39 -11.28
N LEU A 45 18.87 -0.17 -10.21
CA LEU A 45 20.31 -0.39 -10.13
C LEU A 45 20.71 -1.77 -10.66
N LYS A 46 19.91 -2.80 -10.37
CA LYS A 46 20.20 -4.18 -10.80
C LYS A 46 19.51 -4.56 -12.12
N GLY A 47 18.60 -3.73 -12.61
CA GLY A 47 17.86 -3.97 -13.87
C GLY A 47 16.87 -5.15 -13.81
N GLU A 48 16.55 -5.65 -12.62
CA GLU A 48 15.65 -6.79 -12.45
C GLU A 48 14.21 -6.45 -12.85
N THR A 49 13.51 -7.41 -13.44
CA THR A 49 12.07 -7.29 -13.69
C THR A 49 11.29 -7.76 -12.46
N ILE A 50 10.68 -6.81 -11.75
CA ILE A 50 9.90 -7.10 -10.54
C ILE A 50 8.60 -7.85 -10.90
N PRO A 51 8.35 -9.04 -10.30
CA PRO A 51 7.10 -9.76 -10.45
C PRO A 51 5.88 -8.93 -10.03
N HIS A 52 4.74 -9.09 -10.69
CA HIS A 52 3.55 -8.28 -10.40
C HIS A 52 3.03 -8.47 -8.97
N SER A 53 3.14 -9.68 -8.41
CA SER A 53 2.75 -10.01 -7.03
C SER A 53 3.56 -9.29 -5.96
N GLU A 54 4.78 -8.85 -6.28
CA GLU A 54 5.65 -8.14 -5.34
C GLU A 54 5.37 -6.64 -5.31
N LYS A 55 4.77 -6.10 -6.38
CA LYS A 55 4.51 -4.68 -6.56
C LYS A 55 3.46 -4.19 -5.57
N ILE A 56 3.76 -3.06 -4.95
CA ILE A 56 2.82 -2.30 -4.13
C ILE A 56 2.58 -0.99 -4.87
N PHE A 57 1.31 -0.59 -5.01
CA PHE A 57 0.91 0.58 -5.79
C PHE A 57 0.52 1.79 -4.95
N SER A 58 0.24 1.60 -3.65
CA SER A 58 -0.01 2.68 -2.70
C SER A 58 0.51 2.30 -1.32
N LEU A 59 1.05 3.30 -0.62
CA LEU A 59 1.55 3.18 0.76
C LEU A 59 0.42 3.23 1.78
N VAL A 60 -0.61 4.04 1.51
CA VAL A 60 -1.73 4.30 2.43
C VAL A 60 -2.93 3.39 2.16
N GLU A 61 -3.04 2.89 0.93
CA GLU A 61 -4.14 2.02 0.49
C GLU A 61 -3.56 0.70 -0.06
N PRO A 62 -3.34 -0.32 0.79
CA PRO A 62 -2.65 -1.55 0.39
C PRO A 62 -3.38 -2.34 -0.71
N ARG A 63 -4.69 -2.09 -0.85
CA ARG A 63 -5.58 -2.75 -1.83
C ARG A 63 -5.57 -2.08 -3.20
N THR A 64 -4.87 -0.95 -3.35
CA THR A 64 -4.73 -0.27 -4.63
C THR A 64 -4.04 -1.16 -5.64
N LYS A 65 -4.71 -1.39 -6.76
CA LYS A 65 -4.28 -2.24 -7.86
C LYS A 65 -4.02 -1.40 -9.09
N TRP A 66 -3.17 -1.94 -9.97
CA TRP A 66 -3.03 -1.45 -11.33
C TRP A 66 -4.17 -1.99 -12.20
N ILE A 67 -4.97 -1.10 -12.76
CA ILE A 67 -6.16 -1.42 -13.55
C ILE A 67 -5.90 -1.03 -15.01
N ASN A 68 -5.60 -2.00 -15.87
CA ASN A 68 -5.51 -1.77 -17.31
C ASN A 68 -6.87 -1.35 -17.87
N LYS A 69 -6.90 -0.24 -18.62
CA LYS A 69 -8.09 0.26 -19.32
C LYS A 69 -7.95 -0.05 -20.81
N GLY A 70 -9.03 -0.51 -21.43
CA GLY A 70 -9.06 -0.85 -22.87
C GLY A 70 -9.36 0.34 -23.79
N LYS A 71 -9.20 1.59 -23.34
CA LYS A 71 -9.56 2.79 -24.09
C LYS A 71 -8.30 3.53 -24.56
N ALA A 72 -8.34 4.08 -25.77
CA ALA A 72 -7.27 4.94 -26.28
C ALA A 72 -7.10 6.19 -25.40
N GLY A 73 -5.88 6.49 -24.96
CA GLY A 73 -5.53 7.68 -24.18
C GLY A 73 -5.30 7.46 -22.68
N VAL A 74 -5.89 6.43 -22.07
CA VAL A 74 -5.62 6.03 -20.68
C VAL A 74 -5.32 4.55 -20.67
N ILE A 75 -4.04 4.20 -20.51
CA ILE A 75 -3.57 2.81 -20.58
C ILE A 75 -3.89 2.07 -19.27
N ALA A 76 -3.83 2.78 -18.14
CA ALA A 76 -4.15 2.22 -16.83
C ALA A 76 -4.51 3.28 -15.78
N GLU A 77 -5.22 2.83 -14.74
CA GLU A 77 -5.56 3.60 -13.55
C GLU A 77 -5.06 2.88 -12.28
N LEU A 78 -4.87 3.63 -11.20
CA LEU A 78 -4.59 3.10 -9.87
C LEU A 78 -5.85 3.21 -9.00
N GLY A 79 -6.23 2.11 -8.38
CA GLY A 79 -7.34 2.11 -7.42
C GLY A 79 -7.84 0.69 -7.14
N GLU A 80 -9.02 0.61 -6.54
CA GLU A 80 -9.70 -0.66 -6.31
C GLU A 80 -10.87 -0.84 -7.28
N LYS A 81 -11.10 -2.07 -7.74
CA LYS A 81 -12.24 -2.38 -8.59
C LYS A 81 -13.42 -2.71 -7.69
N HIS A 82 -14.43 -1.85 -7.71
CA HIS A 82 -15.73 -2.14 -7.11
C HIS A 82 -16.79 -2.29 -8.18
N LEU A 83 -17.64 -3.30 -8.02
CA LEU A 83 -18.88 -3.42 -8.79
C LEU A 83 -20.01 -2.89 -7.92
N ILE A 84 -20.69 -1.86 -8.40
CA ILE A 84 -21.88 -1.29 -7.78
C ILE A 84 -23.05 -1.60 -8.71
N VAL A 85 -24.07 -2.28 -8.20
CA VAL A 85 -25.29 -2.63 -8.95
C VAL A 85 -26.52 -2.24 -8.14
N THR A 86 -27.62 -1.97 -8.83
CA THR A 86 -28.90 -1.62 -8.21
C THR A 86 -30.00 -2.56 -8.67
N ASP A 87 -30.92 -2.94 -7.79
CA ASP A 87 -32.13 -3.67 -8.16
C ASP A 87 -33.27 -2.75 -8.62
N GLN A 88 -34.41 -3.34 -8.98
CA GLN A 88 -35.64 -2.62 -9.34
C GLN A 88 -36.25 -1.79 -8.19
N HIS A 89 -35.80 -2.02 -6.95
CA HIS A 89 -36.23 -1.28 -5.76
C HIS A 89 -35.21 -0.21 -5.32
N HIS A 90 -34.19 0.06 -6.15
CA HIS A 90 -33.11 1.01 -5.88
C HIS A 90 -32.23 0.67 -4.66
N PHE A 91 -32.17 -0.61 -4.26
CA PHE A 91 -31.16 -1.06 -3.30
C PHE A 91 -29.81 -1.20 -3.98
N TRP A 92 -28.75 -0.74 -3.31
CA TRP A 92 -27.40 -0.77 -3.84
C TRP A 92 -26.67 -1.98 -3.27
N TYR A 93 -26.03 -2.73 -4.16
CA TYR A 93 -25.20 -3.88 -3.80
C TYR A 93 -23.78 -3.61 -4.27
N THR A 94 -22.82 -3.97 -3.44
CA THR A 94 -21.39 -3.84 -3.73
C THR A 94 -20.73 -5.20 -3.60
N THR A 95 -19.93 -5.60 -4.58
CA THR A 95 -19.04 -6.77 -4.45
C THR A 95 -17.59 -6.30 -4.34
N ASN A 96 -16.80 -6.98 -3.51
CA ASN A 96 -15.37 -6.74 -3.32
C ASN A 96 -14.56 -7.98 -3.71
#